data_AF-A0A934G316-F1
#
_entry.id   AF-A0A934G316-F1
#
_cell.length_a   1.000
_cell.length_b   1.000
_cell.length_c   1.000
_cell.angle_alpha   90.00
_cell.angle_beta   90.00
_cell.angle_gamma   90.00
#
_symmetry.space_group_name_H-M   'P 1'
#
loop_
_entity.id
_entity.type
_entity.pdbx_description
1 polymer ?
#
loop_
_entity_poly.entity_id
_entity_poly.type
_entity_poly.pdbx_seq_one_letter_code
_entity_poly.pdbx_strand_id
1 'polypeptide(L)'
;MTDALTPLILHEDAFYEFFVPYRHPKAAHDIWGGHGLETFGADLELVRSLDQNHVWTVVESGCDDDLWITSGFHYVNRICYLVTEKAHNGQDIDFRVPHNLRSLTPLGLKRQVNKIKRSLSQVMLDGAQ
;
A
#
# COMPACT_ATOMS: atom_id res chain seq x y z
N MET A 1 -20.35 4.83 21.43
CA MET A 1 -20.43 4.59 19.97
C MET A 1 -19.03 4.85 19.46
N THR A 2 -18.24 3.79 19.27
CA THR A 2 -16.92 3.89 18.65
C THR A 2 -17.15 4.31 17.21
N ASP A 3 -16.73 5.53 16.87
CA ASP A 3 -16.62 5.98 15.49
C ASP A 3 -15.79 4.92 14.78
N ALA A 4 -16.41 4.13 13.90
CA ALA A 4 -15.68 3.14 13.13
C ALA A 4 -14.73 3.96 12.25
N LEU A 5 -13.44 3.96 12.58
CA LEU A 5 -12.39 4.63 11.81
C LEU A 5 -12.48 4.12 10.39
N THR A 6 -13.11 4.89 9.51
CA THR A 6 -13.13 4.58 8.09
C THR A 6 -11.69 4.73 7.58
N PRO A 7 -11.08 3.71 6.98
CA PRO A 7 -9.72 3.81 6.49
C PRO A 7 -9.62 4.96 5.48
N LEU A 8 -8.47 5.64 5.45
CA LEU A 8 -8.23 6.68 4.47
C LEU A 8 -8.07 6.03 3.10
N ILE A 9 -9.09 6.14 2.25
CA ILE A 9 -9.06 5.61 0.89
C ILE A 9 -8.54 6.66 -0.09
N LEU A 10 -7.47 6.32 -0.80
CA LEU A 10 -6.82 7.12 -1.85
C LEU A 10 -6.72 6.32 -3.16
N HIS A 11 -6.18 6.93 -4.20
CA HIS A 11 -5.91 6.34 -5.50
C HIS A 11 -4.44 5.92 -5.58
N GLU A 12 -4.14 4.81 -6.28
CA GLU A 12 -2.80 4.23 -6.37
C GLU A 12 -1.70 5.20 -6.82
N ASP A 13 -1.97 6.15 -7.71
CA ASP A 13 -0.98 7.18 -8.08
C ASP A 13 -0.35 7.88 -6.87
N ALA A 14 -1.13 8.12 -5.82
CA ALA A 14 -0.62 8.73 -4.59
C ALA A 14 0.28 7.76 -3.80
N PHE A 15 0.06 6.45 -3.90
CA PHE A 15 0.94 5.42 -3.36
C PHE A 15 2.28 5.41 -4.09
N TYR A 16 2.29 5.35 -5.42
CA TYR A 16 3.52 5.37 -6.20
C TYR A 16 4.33 6.65 -5.99
N GLU A 17 3.65 7.81 -5.98
CA GLU A 17 4.28 9.12 -5.77
C GLU A 17 4.84 9.27 -4.35
N PHE A 18 4.10 8.84 -3.33
CA PHE A 18 4.52 9.08 -1.95
C PHE A 18 5.41 7.98 -1.41
N PHE A 19 5.01 6.71 -1.52
CA PHE A 19 5.70 5.60 -0.86
C PHE A 19 6.85 5.03 -1.69
N VAL A 20 6.85 5.23 -3.00
CA VAL A 20 7.94 4.84 -3.92
C VAL A 20 8.22 3.33 -3.82
N PRO A 21 7.33 2.48 -4.36
CA PRO A 21 7.59 1.05 -4.40
C PRO A 21 8.81 0.74 -5.28
N TYR A 22 9.60 -0.26 -4.89
CA TYR A 22 10.80 -0.65 -5.62
C TYR A 22 10.83 -2.16 -5.88
N ARG A 23 11.57 -2.57 -6.92
CA ARG A 23 11.84 -3.99 -7.17
C ARG A 23 12.85 -4.50 -6.17
N HIS A 24 12.46 -5.44 -5.32
CA HIS A 24 13.42 -6.05 -4.40
C HIS A 24 14.49 -6.85 -5.18
N PRO A 25 15.81 -6.71 -4.90
CA PRO A 25 16.87 -7.40 -5.64
C PRO A 25 16.81 -8.93 -5.62
N LYS A 26 16.11 -9.49 -4.61
CA LYS A 26 15.89 -10.93 -4.43
C LYS A 26 14.53 -11.41 -4.94
N ALA A 27 13.75 -10.55 -5.60
CA ALA A 27 12.46 -10.94 -6.16
C ALA A 27 12.66 -12.05 -7.20
N ALA A 28 11.98 -13.18 -7.00
CA ALA A 28 12.06 -14.33 -7.89
C ALA A 28 11.22 -14.16 -9.17
N HIS A 29 10.20 -13.30 -9.14
CA HIS A 29 9.24 -13.13 -10.22
C HIS A 29 9.19 -11.68 -10.72
N ASP A 30 8.64 -11.50 -11.92
CA ASP A 30 8.39 -10.18 -12.52
C ASP A 30 6.88 -9.93 -12.61
N ILE A 31 6.29 -9.54 -11.48
CA ILE A 31 4.85 -9.31 -11.33
C ILE A 31 4.59 -7.88 -10.88
N TRP A 32 3.35 -7.39 -11.07
CA TRP A 32 2.93 -6.05 -10.67
C TRP A 32 3.86 -4.93 -11.16
N GLY A 33 4.09 -4.88 -12.49
CA GLY A 33 5.03 -3.91 -13.08
C GLY A 33 6.48 -4.08 -12.62
N GLY A 34 6.82 -5.24 -12.08
CA GLY A 34 8.15 -5.58 -11.57
C GLY A 34 8.42 -5.18 -10.13
N HIS A 35 7.42 -4.67 -9.41
CA HIS A 35 7.51 -4.34 -8.00
C HIS A 35 7.05 -5.45 -7.06
N GLY A 36 6.29 -6.42 -7.56
CA GLY A 36 5.61 -7.41 -6.73
C GLY A 36 6.49 -8.57 -6.27
N LEU A 37 6.20 -9.04 -5.05
CA LEU A 37 6.71 -10.27 -4.46
C LEU A 37 5.57 -11.29 -4.35
N GLU A 38 5.83 -12.54 -4.73
CA GLU A 38 4.82 -13.60 -4.70
C GLU A 38 4.31 -13.94 -3.30
N THR A 39 3.13 -14.56 -3.27
CA THR A 39 2.43 -14.94 -2.04
C THR A 39 2.83 -16.32 -1.50
N PHE A 40 3.85 -16.93 -2.11
CA PHE A 40 4.38 -18.26 -1.78
C PHE A 40 5.89 -18.33 -2.00
N GLY A 41 6.50 -19.44 -1.59
CA GLY A 41 7.90 -19.74 -1.85
C GLY A 41 8.89 -18.72 -1.25
N ALA A 42 10.01 -18.51 -1.93
CA ALA A 42 11.11 -17.66 -1.47
C ALA A 42 10.71 -16.17 -1.33
N ASP A 43 9.79 -15.69 -2.17
CA ASP A 43 9.30 -14.31 -2.08
C ASP A 43 8.49 -14.11 -0.79
N LEU A 44 7.65 -15.09 -0.40
CA LEU A 44 6.91 -15.01 0.86
C LEU A 44 7.84 -15.06 2.09
N GLU A 45 8.88 -15.89 2.06
CA GLU A 45 9.88 -15.95 3.12
C GLU A 45 10.64 -14.63 3.23
N LEU A 46 10.98 -14.02 2.09
CA LEU A 46 11.58 -12.70 2.01
C LEU A 46 10.66 -11.65 2.65
N VAL A 47 9.39 -11.56 2.23
CA VAL A 47 8.43 -10.58 2.77
C VAL A 47 8.31 -10.67 4.29
N ARG A 48 8.28 -11.89 4.84
CA ARG A 48 8.23 -12.13 6.30
C ARG A 48 9.48 -11.67 7.04
N SER A 49 10.62 -11.58 6.35
CA SER A 49 11.89 -11.12 6.94
C SER A 49 12.11 -9.61 6.88
N LEU A 50 11.31 -8.89 6.09
CA LEU A 50 11.40 -7.44 5.94
C LEU A 50 10.75 -6.69 7.11
N ASP A 51 11.08 -5.41 7.24
CA ASP A 51 10.34 -4.52 8.14
C ASP A 51 8.89 -4.38 7.65
N GLN A 52 7.95 -4.78 8.49
CA GLN A 52 6.53 -4.80 8.17
C GLN A 52 5.96 -3.40 7.94
N ASN A 53 6.63 -2.33 8.40
CA ASN A 53 6.24 -0.96 8.09
C ASN A 53 6.48 -0.56 6.63
N HIS A 54 7.21 -1.37 5.87
CA HIS A 54 7.50 -1.14 4.45
C HIS A 54 6.76 -2.13 3.55
N VAL A 55 6.04 -3.10 4.12
CA VAL A 55 5.33 -4.13 3.39
C VAL A 55 3.89 -3.68 3.17
N TRP A 56 3.43 -3.86 1.94
CA TRP A 56 2.04 -3.65 1.55
C TRP A 56 1.50 -4.90 0.89
N THR A 57 0.20 -5.14 1.01
CA THR A 57 -0.45 -6.25 0.34
C THR A 57 -1.39 -5.73 -0.73
N VAL A 58 -1.31 -6.29 -1.93
CA VAL A 58 -2.30 -6.07 -2.98
C VAL A 58 -3.40 -7.11 -2.81
N VAL A 59 -4.64 -6.68 -2.73
CA VAL A 59 -5.82 -7.54 -2.55
C VAL A 59 -6.87 -7.26 -3.63
N GLU A 60 -7.63 -8.28 -3.98
CA GLU A 60 -8.82 -8.15 -4.83
C GLU A 60 -10.06 -7.93 -3.97
N SER A 61 -10.92 -7.01 -4.39
CA SER A 61 -12.24 -6.83 -3.80
C SER A 61 -13.21 -7.84 -4.40
N GLY A 62 -13.93 -8.60 -3.58
CA GLY A 62 -14.91 -9.58 -4.07
C GLY A 62 -16.19 -8.97 -4.65
N CYS A 63 -16.29 -7.64 -4.74
CA CYS A 63 -17.51 -6.93 -5.15
C CYS A 63 -17.35 -6.09 -6.42
N ASP A 64 -16.14 -5.69 -6.79
CA ASP A 64 -15.81 -4.93 -8.00
C ASP A 64 -14.50 -5.45 -8.60
N ASP A 65 -14.24 -5.12 -9.87
CA ASP A 65 -13.02 -5.54 -10.57
C ASP A 65 -11.77 -4.75 -10.14
N ASP A 66 -11.90 -3.90 -9.10
CA ASP A 66 -10.83 -3.05 -8.62
C ASP A 66 -9.94 -3.79 -7.62
N LEU A 67 -8.65 -3.45 -7.66
CA LEU A 67 -7.67 -3.95 -6.71
C LEU A 67 -7.37 -2.89 -5.66
N TRP A 68 -6.79 -3.32 -4.55
CA TRP A 68 -6.50 -2.47 -3.41
C TRP A 68 -5.09 -2.74 -2.90
N ILE A 69 -4.33 -1.68 -2.65
CA ILE A 69 -3.04 -1.75 -1.94
C ILE A 69 -3.32 -1.35 -0.50
N THR A 70 -3.16 -2.29 0.42
CA THR A 70 -3.43 -2.10 1.85
C THR A 70 -2.15 -2.23 2.67
N SER A 71 -2.09 -1.49 3.77
CA SER A 71 -0.91 -1.47 4.63
C SER A 71 -0.67 -2.82 5.32
N GLY A 72 0.61 -3.16 5.48
CA GLY A 72 1.04 -4.35 6.20
C GLY A 72 0.88 -5.66 5.43
N PHE A 73 1.14 -6.75 6.17
CA PHE A 73 1.11 -8.12 5.67
C PHE A 73 -0.24 -8.78 5.93
N HIS A 74 -0.91 -9.23 4.87
CA HIS A 74 -2.19 -9.93 4.96
C HIS A 74 -2.05 -11.42 4.61
N TYR A 75 -2.87 -12.26 5.24
CA TYR A 75 -2.79 -13.71 5.07
C TYR A 75 -3.72 -14.27 3.98
N VAL A 76 -4.76 -13.52 3.61
CA VAL A 76 -5.87 -13.97 2.74
C VAL A 76 -6.14 -12.95 1.65
N ASN A 77 -6.81 -13.38 0.57
CA ASN A 77 -7.22 -12.56 -0.58
C ASN A 77 -6.11 -11.68 -1.15
N ARG A 78 -4.90 -12.23 -1.22
CA ARG A 78 -3.67 -11.52 -1.60
C ARG A 78 -3.25 -11.89 -3.02
N ILE A 79 -3.04 -10.87 -3.83
CA ILE A 79 -2.53 -10.96 -5.20
C ILE A 79 -1.00 -10.99 -5.18
N CYS A 80 -0.37 -10.06 -4.46
CA CYS A 80 1.09 -10.00 -4.25
C CYS A 80 1.41 -9.06 -3.09
N TYR A 81 2.69 -8.97 -2.72
CA TYR A 81 3.19 -7.95 -1.79
C TYR A 81 4.03 -6.90 -2.51
N LEU A 82 4.05 -5.68 -1.98
CA LEU A 82 4.92 -4.60 -2.43
C LEU A 82 5.82 -4.16 -1.28
N VAL A 83 6.99 -3.62 -1.63
CA VAL A 83 7.94 -3.03 -0.68
C VAL A 83 8.23 -1.60 -1.08
N THR A 84 8.18 -0.69 -0.11
CA THR A 84 8.30 0.75 -0.34
C THR A 84 9.54 1.34 0.31
N GLU A 85 10.07 2.43 -0.25
CA GLU A 85 11.17 3.16 0.38
C GLU A 85 10.73 3.86 1.68
N LYS A 86 9.47 4.30 1.75
CA LYS A 86 8.92 4.98 2.93
C LYS A 86 8.03 4.05 3.74
N ALA A 87 8.15 4.16 5.05
CA ALA A 87 7.34 3.41 6.00
C ALA A 87 5.91 3.96 6.10
N HIS A 88 4.92 3.07 6.23
CA HIS A 88 3.54 3.45 6.56
C HIS A 88 3.29 3.59 8.06
N ASN A 89 4.21 3.17 8.93
CA ASN A 89 4.13 3.32 10.39
C ASN A 89 2.80 2.86 10.99
N GLY A 90 2.27 1.73 10.51
CA GLY A 90 0.99 1.18 10.98
C GLY A 90 -0.26 1.99 10.60
N GLN A 91 -0.17 2.96 9.68
CA GLN A 91 -1.32 3.72 9.23
C GLN A 91 -2.35 2.87 8.49
N ASP A 92 -3.61 3.02 8.89
CA ASP A 92 -4.75 2.42 8.21
C ASP A 92 -5.16 3.26 6.98
N ILE A 93 -4.42 3.03 5.89
CA ILE A 93 -4.56 3.73 4.61
C ILE A 93 -4.59 2.70 3.48
N ASP A 94 -5.60 2.84 2.62
CA ASP A 94 -5.81 1.96 1.47
C ASP A 94 -5.77 2.75 0.17
N PHE A 95 -5.24 2.12 -0.88
CA PHE A 95 -5.17 2.70 -2.21
C PHE A 95 -5.96 1.86 -3.20
N ARG A 96 -6.99 2.46 -3.76
CA ARG A 96 -7.77 1.88 -4.85
C ARG A 96 -6.96 1.92 -6.15
N VAL A 97 -6.89 0.77 -6.80
CA VAL A 97 -6.32 0.52 -8.13
C VAL A 97 -7.51 0.29 -9.07
N PRO A 98 -7.95 1.32 -9.81
CA PRO A 98 -9.14 1.19 -10.63
C PRO A 98 -8.89 0.33 -11.87
N HIS A 99 -9.78 -0.60 -12.15
CA HIS A 99 -9.71 -1.46 -13.34
C HIS A 99 -9.66 -0.67 -14.66
N ASN A 100 -10.26 0.53 -14.69
CA ASN A 100 -10.28 1.39 -15.88
C ASN A 100 -9.02 2.24 -16.09
N LEU A 101 -7.97 2.03 -15.30
CA LEU A 101 -6.61 2.62 -15.43
C LEU A 101 -6.59 4.15 -15.60
N ARG A 102 -7.46 4.86 -14.87
CA ARG A 102 -7.54 6.33 -14.93
C ARG A 102 -6.60 6.98 -13.91
N SER A 103 -5.51 7.58 -14.38
CA SER A 103 -4.63 8.38 -13.53
C SER A 103 -5.29 9.68 -13.04
N LEU A 104 -4.83 10.16 -11.89
CA LEU A 104 -5.16 11.45 -11.33
C LEU A 104 -4.60 12.60 -12.17
N THR A 105 -5.29 13.73 -12.16
CA THR A 105 -4.70 14.99 -12.60
C THR A 105 -3.58 15.42 -11.64
N PRO A 106 -2.61 16.25 -12.07
CA PRO A 106 -1.55 16.74 -11.18
C PRO A 106 -2.07 17.41 -9.90
N LEU A 107 -3.17 18.15 -9.99
CA LEU A 107 -3.82 18.76 -8.83
C LEU A 107 -4.48 17.70 -7.92
N GLY A 108 -5.10 16.67 -8.51
CA GLY A 108 -5.67 15.53 -7.80
C GLY A 108 -4.60 14.77 -7.02
N LEU A 109 -3.49 14.44 -7.68
CA LEU A 109 -2.34 13.78 -7.07
C LEU A 109 -1.78 14.59 -5.89
N LYS A 110 -1.50 15.89 -6.11
CA LYS A 110 -1.02 16.78 -5.05
C LYS A 110 -1.96 16.82 -3.84
N ARG A 111 -3.27 16.83 -4.06
CA ARG A 111 -4.27 16.80 -2.98
C ARG A 111 -4.21 15.50 -2.19
N GLN A 112 -4.10 14.35 -2.86
CA GLN A 112 -4.04 13.06 -2.19
C GLN A 112 -2.73 12.86 -1.42
N VAL A 113 -1.58 13.23 -2.01
CA VAL A 113 -0.29 13.24 -1.31
C VAL A 113 -0.33 14.09 -0.04
N ASN A 114 -0.99 15.24 -0.08
CA ASN A 114 -1.16 16.07 1.11
C ASN A 114 -2.03 15.41 2.20
N LYS A 115 -3.00 14.55 1.83
CA LYS A 115 -3.77 13.76 2.81
C LYS A 115 -2.86 12.74 3.51
N ILE A 116 -2.00 12.04 2.76
CA ILE A 116 -1.02 11.08 3.32
C ILE A 116 -0.13 11.79 4.35
N LYS A 117 0.46 12.92 3.98
CA LYS A 117 1.33 13.71 4.88
C LYS A 117 0.64 14.12 6.17
N ARG A 118 -0.64 14.54 6.09
CA ARG A 118 -1.43 14.93 7.27
C ARG A 118 -1.73 13.73 8.17
N SER A 119 -2.15 12.61 7.58
CA SER A 119 -2.40 11.37 8.31
C SER A 119 -1.14 10.90 9.05
N LEU A 120 0.01 10.82 8.37
CA LEU A 120 1.29 10.44 8.99
C LEU A 120 1.72 11.37 10.12
N SER A 121 1.52 12.68 9.96
CA SER A 121 1.85 13.66 11.01
C SER A 121 0.98 13.46 12.27
N GLN A 122 -0.29 13.09 12.12
CA GLN A 122 -1.20 12.86 13.23
C GLN A 122 -0.73 11.67 14.10
N VAL A 123 -0.33 10.56 13.48
CA VAL A 123 0.15 9.37 14.23
C VAL A 123 1.46 9.63 14.96
N MET A 124 2.37 10.43 14.39
CA MET A 124 3.59 10.83 15.10
C MET A 124 3.29 11.65 16.36
N LEU A 125 2.20 12.43 16.37
CA LEU A 125 1.76 13.19 17.54
C LEU A 125 1.07 12.29 18.57
N ASP A 126 0.26 11.33 18.12
CA ASP A 126 -0.51 10.45 19.00
C ASP A 126 0.38 9.36 19.66
N GLY A 127 1.43 8.91 18.99
CA GLY A 127 2.39 7.94 19.54
C GLY A 127 3.46 8.52 20.49
N ALA A 128 3.48 9.83 20.68
CA ALA A 128 4.40 10.53 21.58
C ALA A 128 3.81 10.84 22.97
N GLN A 129 2.58 10.37 23.25
CA GLN A 129 1.87 10.52 24.54
C GLN A 129 1.93 9.26 25.40
#